data_AF-A0A1G7GV84-F1
#
_entry.id   AF-A0A1G7GV84-F1
#
_cell.length_a   1.000
_cell.length_b   1.000
_cell.length_c   1.000
_cell.angle_alpha   90.00
_cell.angle_beta   90.00
_cell.angle_gamma   90.00
#
_symmetry.space_group_name_H-M   'P 1'
#
loop_
_entity.id
_entity.type
_entity.pdbx_description
1 polymer ?
#
loop_
_entity_poly.entity_id
_entity_poly.type
_entity_poly.pdbx_seq_one_letter_code
_entity_poly.pdbx_strand_id
1 'polypeptide(L)'
;MKASPKIAKKLVTEIVDKTNILDFQNKIGQKEELLSDRKEGFRYLVSNNYKIIYWFNKEKNRIEIVDIFDTRQNPLKIEREK
;
A
#
# COMPACT_ATOMS: atom_id res chain seq x y z
N MET A 1 13.73 -19.87 7.17
CA MET A 1 12.40 -20.50 7.37
C MET A 1 11.48 -20.05 6.25
N LYS A 2 10.85 -20.98 5.51
CA LYS A 2 9.78 -20.62 4.56
C LYS A 2 8.47 -20.50 5.33
N ALA A 3 7.74 -19.41 5.13
CA ALA A 3 6.42 -19.26 5.72
C ALA A 3 5.49 -20.38 5.21
N SER A 4 4.61 -20.89 6.07
CA SER A 4 3.63 -21.88 5.63
C SER A 4 2.58 -21.21 4.72
N PRO A 5 1.98 -21.94 3.77
CA PRO A 5 0.90 -21.41 2.92
C PRO A 5 -0.25 -20.81 3.74
N LYS A 6 -0.52 -21.35 4.94
CA LYS A 6 -1.52 -20.83 5.87
C LYS A 6 -1.19 -19.41 6.34
N ILE A 7 0.07 -19.13 6.66
CA ILE A 7 0.53 -17.80 7.06
C ILE A 7 0.43 -16.84 5.89
N ALA A 8 0.84 -17.26 4.68
CA ALA A 8 0.73 -16.43 3.48
C ALA A 8 -0.72 -16.04 3.18
N LYS A 9 -1.66 -17.00 3.25
CA LYS A 9 -3.08 -16.73 3.06
C LYS A 9 -3.63 -15.75 4.09
N LYS A 10 -3.25 -15.90 5.36
CA LYS A 10 -3.64 -14.98 6.43
C LYS A 10 -3.16 -13.55 6.15
N LEU A 11 -1.91 -13.38 5.74
CA LEU A 11 -1.35 -12.06 5.40
C LEU A 11 -2.08 -11.42 4.22
N VAL A 12 -2.39 -12.17 3.17
CA VAL A 12 -3.16 -11.67 2.03
C VAL A 12 -4.55 -11.21 2.47
N THR A 13 -5.25 -11.99 3.30
CA THR A 13 -6.55 -11.60 3.84
C THR A 13 -6.46 -10.32 4.67
N GLU A 14 -5.48 -10.20 5.58
CA GLU A 14 -5.27 -8.99 6.40
C GLU A 14 -4.97 -7.75 5.55
N ILE A 15 -4.24 -7.89 4.44
CA ILE A 15 -3.97 -6.79 3.50
C ILE A 15 -5.26 -6.37 2.80
N VAL A 16 -6.02 -7.33 2.25
CA VAL A 16 -7.28 -7.06 1.54
C VAL A 16 -8.29 -6.40 2.49
N ASP A 17 -8.49 -6.96 3.68
CA ASP A 17 -9.42 -6.42 4.67
C ASP A 17 -9.05 -4.99 5.08
N LYS A 18 -7.74 -4.71 5.20
CA LYS A 18 -7.27 -3.35 5.49
C LYS A 18 -7.58 -2.37 4.36
N THR A 19 -7.57 -2.82 3.10
CA THR A 19 -7.86 -1.94 1.94
C THR A 19 -9.34 -1.64 1.77
N ASN A 20 -10.25 -2.48 2.27
CA ASN A 20 -11.70 -2.26 2.17
C ASN A 20 -12.16 -0.94 2.82
N ILE A 21 -11.43 -0.43 3.82
CA ILE A 21 -11.74 0.88 4.43
C ILE A 21 -11.64 2.04 3.43
N LEU A 22 -10.88 1.87 2.35
CA LEU A 22 -10.63 2.92 1.35
C LEU A 22 -11.87 3.21 0.49
N ASP A 23 -12.84 2.30 0.43
CA ASP A 23 -14.12 2.51 -0.26
C ASP A 23 -14.90 3.67 0.36
N PHE A 24 -14.81 3.84 1.69
CA PHE A 24 -15.50 4.88 2.43
C PHE A 24 -14.59 6.04 2.82
N GLN A 25 -13.30 5.77 3.05
CA GLN A 25 -12.33 6.74 3.56
C GLN A 25 -11.03 6.74 2.74
N ASN A 26 -11.12 7.07 1.46
CA ASN A 26 -9.96 7.09 0.56
C ASN A 26 -8.80 8.00 0.99
N LYS A 27 -9.01 8.96 1.91
CA LYS A 27 -7.95 9.86 2.43
C LYS A 27 -7.38 9.44 3.79
N ILE A 28 -7.79 8.31 4.36
CA ILE A 28 -7.34 7.88 5.71
C ILE A 28 -5.83 7.60 5.78
N GLY A 29 -5.22 7.19 4.66
CA GLY A 29 -3.79 6.96 4.58
C GLY A 29 -2.96 8.25 4.67
N GLN A 30 -1.81 8.16 5.31
CA GLN A 30 -0.81 9.23 5.36
C GLN A 30 -0.24 9.46 3.96
N LYS A 31 0.13 10.70 3.64
CA LYS A 31 0.84 11.01 2.39
C LYS A 31 2.19 10.31 2.36
N GLU A 32 2.58 9.76 1.22
CA GLU A 32 3.91 9.18 1.04
C GLU A 32 4.89 10.30 0.67
N GLU A 33 5.74 10.69 1.62
CA GLU A 33 6.67 11.80 1.48
C GLU A 33 7.71 11.53 0.40
N LEU A 34 8.17 10.29 0.24
CA LEU A 34 9.12 9.91 -0.82
C LEU A 34 8.51 10.01 -2.23
N LEU A 35 7.19 10.12 -2.34
CA LEU A 35 6.47 10.26 -3.60
C LEU A 35 5.72 11.59 -3.68
N SER A 36 6.08 12.58 -2.86
CA SER A 36 5.39 13.87 -2.78
C SER A 36 5.38 14.65 -4.09
N ASP A 37 6.41 14.46 -4.91
CA ASP A 37 6.62 15.18 -6.17
C ASP A 37 5.71 14.65 -7.30
N ARG A 38 5.01 13.54 -7.06
CA ARG A 38 4.09 12.92 -8.00
C ARG A 38 2.70 13.57 -7.89
N LYS A 39 2.12 13.92 -9.04
CA LYS A 39 0.81 14.61 -9.13
C LYS A 39 -0.35 13.79 -8.56
N GLU A 40 -0.19 12.47 -8.48
CA GLU A 40 -1.19 11.52 -8.00
C GLU A 40 -1.49 11.68 -6.50
N GLY A 41 -0.58 12.28 -5.74
CA GLY A 41 -0.75 12.51 -4.31
C GLY A 41 -0.81 11.20 -3.52
N PHE A 42 0.21 10.36 -3.71
CA PHE A 42 0.30 9.03 -3.12
C PHE A 42 0.14 9.03 -1.61
N ARG A 43 -0.49 7.96 -1.12
CA ARG A 43 -0.74 7.69 0.28
C ARG A 43 -0.37 6.25 0.60
N TYR A 44 -0.26 5.96 1.89
CA TYR A 44 -0.06 4.59 2.33
C TYR A 44 -0.94 4.20 3.51
N LEU A 45 -1.23 2.90 3.58
CA LEU A 45 -1.67 2.21 4.78
C LEU A 45 -0.59 1.23 5.23
N VAL A 46 -0.57 0.92 6.53
CA VAL A 46 0.25 -0.16 7.07
C VAL A 46 -0.66 -1.27 7.55
N SER A 47 -0.40 -2.49 7.08
CA SER A 47 -1.03 -3.73 7.55
C SER A 47 0.07 -4.69 7.99
N ASN A 48 0.16 -4.95 9.30
CA ASN A 48 1.25 -5.72 9.89
C ASN A 48 2.63 -5.13 9.49
N ASN A 49 3.51 -5.91 8.85
CA ASN A 49 4.80 -5.43 8.34
C ASN A 49 4.73 -4.94 6.88
N TYR A 50 3.55 -4.81 6.28
CA TYR A 50 3.42 -4.39 4.88
C TYR A 50 2.93 -2.95 4.77
N LYS A 51 3.56 -2.19 3.88
CA LYS A 51 3.10 -0.87 3.46
C LYS A 51 2.41 -1.01 2.11
N ILE A 52 1.20 -0.47 2.03
CA ILE A 52 0.31 -0.52 0.87
C ILE A 52 0.28 0.89 0.29
N ILE A 53 0.92 1.10 -0.87
CA ILE A 53 0.94 2.39 -1.54
C ILE A 53 -0.26 2.49 -2.48
N TYR A 54 -1.01 3.57 -2.36
CA TYR A 54 -2.19 3.79 -3.17
C TYR A 54 -2.42 5.28 -3.48
N TRP A 55 -3.30 5.54 -4.45
CA TRP A 55 -3.83 6.87 -4.71
C TRP A 55 -5.28 6.78 -5.20
N PHE A 56 -6.01 7.90 -5.14
CA PHE A 56 -7.37 7.98 -5.63
C PHE A 56 -7.40 8.52 -7.06
N ASN A 57 -7.73 7.64 -8.01
CA ASN A 57 -7.91 8.01 -9.41
C ASN A 57 -9.29 8.65 -9.60
N LYS A 58 -9.31 9.98 -9.63
CA LYS A 58 -10.53 10.77 -9.81
C LYS A 58 -11.21 10.53 -11.16
N GLU A 59 -10.43 10.33 -12.23
CA GLU A 59 -10.97 10.11 -13.58
C GLU A 59 -11.72 8.78 -13.68
N LYS A 60 -11.20 7.74 -13.04
CA LYS A 60 -11.81 6.41 -13.02
C LYS A 60 -12.68 6.13 -11.80
N ASN A 61 -12.81 7.12 -10.90
CA ASN A 61 -13.48 7.03 -9.61
C ASN A 61 -13.13 5.74 -8.83
N ARG A 62 -11.82 5.44 -8.69
CA ARG A 62 -11.37 4.23 -8.00
C ARG A 62 -10.06 4.42 -7.27
N ILE A 63 -9.80 3.54 -6.32
CA ILE A 63 -8.51 3.43 -5.65
C ILE A 63 -7.57 2.59 -6.52
N GLU A 64 -6.36 3.09 -6.73
CA GLU A 64 -5.29 2.36 -7.42
C GLU A 64 -4.24 1.98 -6.37
N ILE A 65 -4.08 0.69 -6.11
CA ILE A 65 -2.98 0.16 -5.30
C ILE A 65 -1.80 -0.09 -6.23
N VAL A 66 -0.70 0.63 -6.04
CA VAL A 66 0.45 0.59 -6.97
C VAL A 66 1.59 -0.28 -6.49
N ASP A 67 1.74 -0.46 -5.18
CA ASP A 67 2.75 -1.34 -4.61
C ASP A 67 2.36 -1.84 -3.21
N ILE A 68 2.84 -3.01 -2.85
CA ILE A 68 2.72 -3.61 -1.53
C ILE A 68 4.05 -4.28 -1.19
N PHE A 69 4.74 -3.79 -0.17
CA PHE A 69 6.05 -4.31 0.20
C PHE A 69 6.23 -4.44 1.71
N ASP A 70 7.14 -5.33 2.09
CA ASP A 70 7.51 -5.56 3.49
C ASP A 70 8.42 -4.41 3.99
N THR A 71 7.93 -3.68 4.98
CA THR A 71 8.58 -2.51 5.62
C THR A 71 9.82 -2.87 6.43
N ARG A 72 10.07 -4.15 6.72
CA ARG A 72 11.32 -4.59 7.35
C ARG A 72 12.50 -4.54 6.37
N GLN A 73 12.22 -4.35 5.08
CA GLN A 73 13.24 -4.06 4.08
C GLN A 73 13.58 -2.57 4.07
N ASN A 74 14.79 -2.21 3.62
CA ASN A 74 15.25 -0.83 3.60
C ASN A 74 14.29 0.07 2.78
N PRO A 75 13.66 1.10 3.39
CA PRO A 75 12.64 1.93 2.75
C PRO A 75 13.14 2.74 1.56
N LEU A 76 14.46 2.95 1.43
CA LEU A 76 15.05 3.67 0.28
C LEU A 76 14.89 2.91 -1.06
N LYS A 77 14.45 1.65 -1.05
CA LYS A 77 14.24 0.84 -2.27
C LYS A 77 12.89 1.08 -2.96
N ILE A 78 12.06 2.00 -2.45
CA ILE A 78 10.77 2.36 -3.04
C ILE A 78 10.97 3.13 -4.35
N GLU A 79 12.03 3.94 -4.44
CA GLU A 79 12.48 4.51 -5.71
C GLU A 79 13.14 3.41 -6.54
N ARG A 80 12.43 2.89 -7.53
CA ARG A 80 13.01 2.03 -8.55
C ARG A 80 13.56 2.91 -9.68
N GLU A 81 14.88 2.91 -9.86
CA GLU A 81 15.46 3.28 -11.14
C GLU A 81 14.91 2.33 -12.20
N LYS A 82 14.54 2.91 -13.33
CA LYS A 82 13.77 2.25 -14.40
C LYS A 82 14.62 1.28 -15.20
#